data_AF-A0A8S2URD9-F1
#
_entry.id   AF-A0A8S2URD9-F1
#
_cell.length_a   1.000
_cell.length_b   1.000
_cell.length_c   1.000
_cell.angle_alpha   90.00
_cell.angle_beta   90.00
_cell.angle_gamma   90.00
#
_symmetry.space_group_name_H-M   'P 1'
#
loop_
_entity.id
_entity.type
_entity.pdbx_description
1 polymer ?
#
loop_
_entity_poly.entity_id
_entity_poly.type
_entity_poly.pdbx_seq_one_letter_code
_entity_poly.pdbx_strand_id
1 'polypeptide(L)'
;MGVNPTSDKEVNQDYILQLSTAVKMMEDKGIYALLDCHQDIFSRYFCGEGVPDWVAQKLGNTTLNNFPFPIAPNITREPNTGYP
;
A
#
# COMPACT_ATOMS: atom_id res chain seq x y z
N MET A 1 -2.34 4.73 -6.23
CA MET A 1 -0.89 4.70 -5.89
C MET A 1 -0.69 5.60 -4.68
N GLY A 2 0.25 5.29 -3.78
CA GLY A 2 0.50 6.05 -2.55
C GLY A 2 1.73 6.98 -2.63
N VAL A 3 2.32 7.30 -1.48
CA VAL A 3 3.42 8.27 -1.33
C VAL A 3 4.69 7.87 -2.10
N ASN A 4 5.15 6.63 -1.98
CA ASN A 4 6.40 6.13 -2.59
C ASN A 4 6.12 4.94 -3.53
N PRO A 5 5.62 5.17 -4.76
CA PRO A 5 5.13 4.09 -5.61
C PRO A 5 6.23 3.14 -6.13
N THR A 6 7.46 3.62 -6.31
CA THR A 6 8.52 2.93 -7.07
C THR A 6 9.82 2.70 -6.28
N SER A 7 10.18 3.62 -5.37
CA SER A 7 11.39 3.54 -4.55
C SER A 7 11.30 4.44 -3.31
N ASP A 8 12.27 4.28 -2.39
CA ASP A 8 12.46 5.12 -1.21
C ASP A 8 12.95 6.54 -1.52
N LYS A 9 13.43 6.78 -2.75
CA LYS A 9 13.99 8.06 -3.18
C LYS A 9 13.00 8.94 -3.93
N GLU A 10 11.83 8.41 -4.28
CA GLU A 10 10.83 9.09 -5.08
C GLU A 10 9.56 9.31 -4.26
N VAL A 11 9.08 10.55 -4.21
CA VAL A 11 7.78 10.91 -3.64
C VAL A 11 6.85 11.34 -4.76
N ASN A 12 5.68 10.69 -4.85
CA ASN A 12 4.64 11.04 -5.81
C ASN A 12 3.97 12.36 -5.41
N GLN A 13 4.42 13.47 -6.00
CA GLN A 13 3.91 14.81 -5.70
C GLN A 13 2.44 14.99 -6.08
N ASP A 14 1.96 14.33 -7.14
CA ASP A 14 0.55 14.40 -7.54
C ASP A 14 -0.35 13.76 -6.48
N TYR A 15 0.09 12.64 -5.88
CA TYR A 15 -0.62 12.01 -4.76
C TYR A 15 -0.66 12.92 -3.52
N ILE A 16 0.45 13.59 -3.20
CA ILE A 16 0.51 14.56 -2.09
C ILE A 16 -0.45 15.74 -2.35
N LEU A 17 -0.52 16.23 -3.59
CA LEU A 17 -1.45 17.30 -3.96
C LEU A 17 -2.91 16.87 -3.84
N GLN A 18 -3.24 15.64 -4.25
CA GLN A 18 -4.59 15.08 -4.09
C GLN A 18 -4.96 14.93 -2.61
N LEU A 19 -4.03 14.42 -1.79
CA LEU A 19 -4.23 14.28 -0.35
C LEU A 19 -4.43 15.65 0.32
N SER A 20 -3.60 16.64 -0.02
CA SER A 20 -3.71 18.01 0.48
C SER A 20 -5.05 18.65 0.09
N THR A 21 -5.50 18.41 -1.14
CA THR A 21 -6.82 18.87 -1.61
C THR A 21 -7.94 18.28 -0.75
N ALA A 22 -7.90 16.97 -0.46
CA ALA A 22 -8.89 16.33 0.40
C ALA A 22 -8.87 16.88 1.84
N VAL A 23 -7.67 17.10 2.40
CA VAL A 23 -7.50 17.74 3.73
C VAL A 23 -8.08 19.14 3.74
N LYS A 24 -7.83 19.94 2.70
CA LYS A 24 -8.37 21.30 2.59
C LYS A 24 -9.90 21.31 2.54
N MET A 25 -10.49 20.38 1.79
CA MET A 25 -11.96 20.22 1.74
C MET A 25 -12.57 19.86 3.11
N MET A 26 -11.84 19.14 3.96
CA MET A 26 -12.26 18.85 5.35
C MET A 26 -12.10 20.07 6.26
N GLU A 27 -10.96 20.77 6.15
CA GLU A 27 -10.68 22.00 6.89
C GLU A 27 -11.74 23.08 6.64
N ASP A 28 -12.13 23.30 5.38
CA ASP A 28 -13.14 24.29 4.99
C ASP A 28 -14.52 24.02 5.61
N LYS A 29 -14.73 22.81 6.16
CA LYS A 29 -15.94 22.39 6.88
C LYS A 29 -15.74 22.25 8.39
N GLY A 30 -14.58 22.63 8.92
CA GLY A 30 -14.25 22.46 10.33
C GLY A 30 -14.03 21.01 10.76
N ILE A 31 -13.71 20.11 9.83
CA ILE A 31 -13.44 18.69 10.10
C ILE A 31 -11.92 18.51 10.23
N TYR A 32 -11.48 17.94 11.36
CA TYR A 32 -10.08 17.60 11.58
C TYR A 32 -9.73 16.29 10.89
N ALA A 33 -8.59 16.26 10.20
CA ALA A 33 -8.10 15.09 9.48
C ALA A 33 -7.01 14.37 10.28
N LEU A 34 -7.13 13.04 10.40
CA LEU A 34 -6.05 12.16 10.80
C LEU A 34 -5.53 11.44 9.54
N LEU A 35 -4.26 11.62 9.22
CA LEU A 35 -3.63 10.90 8.12
C LEU A 35 -3.22 9.50 8.60
N ASP A 36 -3.90 8.48 8.09
CA ASP A 36 -3.62 7.08 8.39
C ASP A 36 -2.77 6.43 7.28
N CYS A 37 -1.60 5.90 7.65
CA CYS A 37 -0.76 5.11 6.77
C CYS A 37 -1.31 3.68 6.68
N HIS A 38 -2.49 3.56 6.07
CA HIS A 38 -3.31 2.36 6.08
C HIS A 38 -2.64 1.16 5.38
N GLN A 39 -2.87 -0.04 5.91
CA GLN A 39 -2.50 -1.30 5.27
C GLN A 39 -3.46 -2.42 5.67
N ASP A 40 -3.68 -3.36 4.75
CA ASP A 40 -4.34 -4.63 4.98
C ASP A 40 -3.53 -5.73 4.31
N ILE A 41 -3.22 -6.82 5.02
CA ILE A 41 -2.41 -7.93 4.48
C ILE A 41 -1.11 -7.42 3.83
N PHE A 42 -0.55 -6.33 4.38
CA PHE A 42 0.70 -5.70 3.98
C PHE A 42 0.72 -5.06 2.57
N SER A 43 0.42 -5.77 1.49
CA SER A 43 0.59 -5.30 0.12
C SER A 43 -0.30 -6.05 -0.87
N ARG A 44 -0.65 -5.41 -1.98
CA ARG A 44 -1.32 -6.04 -3.13
C ARG A 44 -0.54 -7.22 -3.72
N TYR A 45 0.77 -7.27 -3.49
CA TYR A 45 1.59 -8.43 -3.82
C TYR A 45 1.12 -9.73 -3.11
N PHE A 46 0.39 -9.58 -2.00
CA PHE A 46 -0.19 -10.65 -1.17
C PHE A 46 -1.73 -10.57 -1.08
N CYS A 47 -2.41 -10.01 -2.09
CA CYS A 47 -3.86 -9.73 -2.11
C CYS A 47 -4.33 -8.61 -1.16
N GLY A 48 -3.41 -7.87 -0.55
CA GLY A 48 -3.70 -6.78 0.39
C GLY A 48 -3.59 -5.38 -0.21
N GLU A 49 -3.36 -4.39 0.64
CA GLU A 49 -3.12 -2.98 0.30
C GLU A 49 -2.14 -2.32 1.29
N GLY A 50 -1.56 -1.19 0.89
CA GLY A 50 -0.69 -0.36 1.75
C GLY A 50 0.75 -0.27 1.26
N VAL A 51 1.56 -1.30 1.53
CA VAL A 51 3.00 -1.31 1.21
C VAL A 51 3.21 -1.50 -0.31
N PRO A 52 4.08 -0.67 -0.94
CA PRO A 52 4.33 -0.77 -2.37
C PRO A 52 5.11 -2.03 -2.74
N ASP A 53 4.89 -2.49 -3.97
CA ASP A 53 5.47 -3.71 -4.53
C ASP A 53 6.99 -3.80 -4.40
N TRP A 54 7.72 -2.71 -4.60
CA TRP A 54 9.18 -2.71 -4.55
C TRP A 54 9.73 -3.03 -3.14
N VAL A 55 8.94 -2.79 -2.09
CA VAL A 55 9.26 -3.23 -0.71
C VAL A 55 8.85 -4.68 -0.53
N ALA A 56 7.62 -5.04 -0.91
CA ALA A 56 7.09 -6.39 -0.72
C ALA A 56 7.92 -7.46 -1.44
N GLN A 57 8.33 -7.20 -2.67
CA GLN A 57 9.14 -8.11 -3.47
C GLN A 57 10.55 -8.35 -2.89
N LYS A 58 11.13 -7.36 -2.18
CA LYS A 58 12.42 -7.52 -1.48
C LYS A 58 12.32 -8.49 -0.30
N LEU A 59 11.15 -8.57 0.34
CA LEU A 59 10.91 -9.47 1.46
C LEU A 59 10.52 -10.89 0.99
N GLY A 60 9.87 -10.99 -0.17
CA GLY A 60 9.48 -12.24 -0.81
C GLY A 60 8.55 -13.09 0.07
N ASN A 61 8.65 -14.42 -0.07
CA ASN A 61 7.81 -15.37 0.68
C ASN A 61 8.14 -15.44 2.18
N THR A 62 9.26 -14.84 2.63
CA THR A 62 9.64 -14.81 4.04
C THR A 62 8.58 -14.10 4.89
N THR A 63 7.91 -13.09 4.33
CA THR A 63 6.82 -12.37 5.02
C THR A 63 5.59 -13.26 5.19
N LEU A 64 5.21 -14.04 4.18
CA LEU A 64 4.06 -14.95 4.24
C LEU A 64 4.24 -16.03 5.31
N ASN A 65 5.44 -16.60 5.42
CA ASN A 65 5.74 -17.63 6.42
C ASN A 65 5.63 -17.13 7.87
N ASN A 66 5.78 -15.82 8.09
CA ASN A 66 5.73 -15.19 9.40
C ASN A 66 4.39 -14.48 9.68
N PHE A 67 3.50 -14.41 8.69
CA PHE A 67 2.20 -13.77 8.87
C PHE A 67 1.25 -14.70 9.62
N PRO A 68 0.51 -14.22 10.64
CA PRO A 68 -0.42 -15.06 11.39
C PRO A 68 -1.50 -15.66 10.49
N PHE A 69 -1.80 -16.95 10.68
CA PHE A 69 -2.91 -17.64 10.01
C PHE A 69 -4.24 -16.90 10.19
N PRO A 70 -5.20 -16.96 9.22
CA PRO A 70 -5.33 -17.99 8.18
C PRO A 70 -5.02 -17.51 6.76
N ILE A 71 -3.87 -16.89 6.51
CA ILE A 71 -3.44 -16.64 5.12
C ILE A 71 -3.09 -17.98 4.45
N ALA A 72 -3.61 -18.19 3.24
CA ALA A 72 -3.31 -19.38 2.45
C ALA A 72 -1.80 -19.43 2.16
N PRO A 73 -1.12 -20.57 2.40
CA PRO A 73 0.34 -20.67 2.24
C PRO A 73 0.78 -20.53 0.78
N ASN A 74 -0.13 -20.76 -0.17
CA ASN A 74 0.10 -20.62 -1.60
C ASN A 74 -0.89 -19.61 -2.19
N ILE A 75 -0.35 -18.58 -2.84
CA ILE A 75 -1.13 -17.57 -3.55
C ILE A 75 -0.90 -17.82 -5.04
N THR A 76 -1.94 -18.27 -5.76
CA THR A 76 -1.92 -18.38 -7.24
C THR A 76 -1.71 -17.00 -7.83
N ARG A 77 -0.95 -16.87 -8.91
CA ARG A 77 -0.65 -15.58 -9.55
C ARG A 77 -0.96 -15.61 -11.05
N GLU A 78 -1.50 -14.51 -11.55
CA GLU A 78 -1.75 -14.29 -12.96
C GLU A 78 -0.44 -14.19 -13.77
N PRO A 79 -0.27 -14.94 -14.88
CA PRO A 79 0.98 -14.99 -15.63
C PRO A 79 1.46 -13.63 -16.16
N ASN A 80 0.51 -12.74 -16.49
CA ASN A 80 0.79 -11.48 -17.18
C ASN A 80 1.15 -10.34 -16.21
N THR A 81 0.62 -10.39 -14.99
CA THR A 81 0.75 -9.29 -14.02
C THR A 81 1.59 -9.69 -12.81
N GLY A 82 1.73 -10.98 -12.53
CA GLY A 82 2.38 -11.49 -11.33
C GLY A 82 1.60 -11.22 -10.04
N TYR A 83 0.40 -10.63 -10.12
CA TYR A 83 -0.48 -10.46 -8.97
C TYR A 83 -1.34 -11.69 -8.74
N PRO A 84 -1.79 -11.88 -7.50
CA PRO A 84 -2.81 -12.87 -7.19
C PRO A 84 -4.13 -12.69 -7.91
#